data_AF-A0AAV2CI71-F1
#
_entry.id   AF-A0AAV2CI71-F1
#
_cell.length_a   1.000
_cell.length_b   1.000
_cell.length_c   1.000
_cell.angle_alpha   90.00
_cell.angle_beta   90.00
_cell.angle_gamma   90.00
#
_symmetry.space_group_name_H-M   'P 1'
#
loop_
_entity.id
_entity.type
_entity.pdbx_description
1 polymer ?
#
loop_
_entity_poly.entity_id
_entity_poly.type
_entity_poly.pdbx_seq_one_letter_code
_entity_poly.pdbx_strand_id
1 'polypeptide(L)'
;MKMNPLMWHKVAGVSGVGALAMGTYGAHAFKPKNPAYNEVWRTASLYHLVHTAALVAAPMTKYPNLFGGLLTTGILAFSGTCYTVAYLEDRSYGKVAPFGGFAFIAAWASLLF
;
A
#
# COMPACT_ATOMS: atom_id res chain seq x y z
N MET A 1 -20.91 15.55 -2.81
CA MET A 1 -19.80 16.53 -2.87
C MET A 1 -18.74 15.98 -3.81
N LYS A 2 -18.36 16.69 -4.88
CA LYS A 2 -17.25 16.26 -5.76
C LYS A 2 -15.94 16.46 -4.99
N MET A 3 -15.25 15.38 -4.63
CA MET A 3 -13.90 15.46 -4.05
C MET A 3 -12.97 16.20 -5.02
N ASN A 4 -12.21 17.15 -4.50
CA ASN A 4 -11.19 17.85 -5.28
C ASN A 4 -10.10 16.83 -5.67
N PRO A 5 -9.81 16.64 -6.97
CA PRO A 5 -8.77 15.71 -7.43
C PRO A 5 -7.42 15.94 -6.76
N LEU A 6 -7.09 17.18 -6.38
CA LEU A 6 -5.85 17.53 -5.68
C LEU A 6 -5.72 16.91 -4.28
N MET A 7 -6.82 16.42 -3.69
CA MET A 7 -6.79 15.69 -2.42
C MET A 7 -5.91 14.45 -2.49
N TRP A 8 -5.88 13.77 -3.65
CA TRP A 8 -5.08 12.57 -3.83
C TRP A 8 -3.58 12.82 -3.76
N HIS A 9 -3.09 14.02 -4.12
CA HIS A 9 -1.69 14.38 -3.88
C HIS A 9 -1.35 14.41 -2.39
N LYS A 10 -2.27 14.86 -1.53
CA LYS A 10 -2.05 14.85 -0.07
C LYS A 10 -2.00 13.43 0.45
N VAL A 11 -2.92 12.58 0.01
CA VAL A 11 -2.93 11.15 0.38
C VAL A 11 -1.67 10.45 -0.11
N ALA A 12 -1.26 10.69 -1.36
CA ALA A 12 -0.01 10.17 -1.91
C ALA A 12 1.21 10.66 -1.14
N GLY A 13 1.25 11.94 -0.73
CA GLY A 13 2.32 12.50 0.08
C GLY A 13 2.44 11.82 1.44
N VAL A 14 1.33 11.67 2.17
CA VAL A 14 1.31 10.96 3.46
C VAL A 14 1.72 9.49 3.29
N SER A 15 1.17 8.83 2.27
CA SER A 15 1.54 7.45 1.96
C SER A 15 3.02 7.32 1.58
N GLY A 16 3.59 8.30 0.89
CA GLY A 16 4.99 8.32 0.46
C GLY A 16 5.96 8.45 1.62
N VAL A 17 5.64 9.34 2.58
CA VAL A 17 6.36 9.42 3.85
C VAL A 17 6.32 8.07 4.56
N GLY A 18 5.15 7.45 4.66
CA GLY A 18 4.99 6.12 5.28
C GLY A 18 5.77 5.02 4.56
N ALA A 19 5.68 4.96 3.23
CA ALA A 19 6.34 3.94 2.41
C ALA A 19 7.87 4.00 2.55
N LEU A 20 8.44 5.21 2.52
CA LEU A 20 9.87 5.41 2.70
C LEU A 20 10.32 5.15 4.15
N ALA A 21 9.52 5.56 5.14
CA ALA A 21 9.82 5.29 6.55
C ALA A 21 9.84 3.77 6.82
N MET A 22 8.83 3.04 6.36
CA MET A 22 8.76 1.59 6.53
C MET A 22 9.82 0.85 5.68
N GLY A 23 10.12 1.35 4.49
CA GLY A 23 11.16 0.79 3.62
C GLY A 23 12.56 0.93 4.21
N THR A 24 12.91 2.12 4.70
CA THR A 24 14.23 2.36 5.33
C THR A 24 14.34 1.64 6.68
N TYR A 25 13.27 1.60 7.48
CA TYR A 25 13.21 0.76 8.67
C TYR A 25 13.46 -0.71 8.34
N GLY A 26 12.79 -1.24 7.31
CA GLY A 26 12.99 -2.60 6.81
C GLY A 26 14.42 -2.92 6.40
N ALA A 27 15.09 -1.97 5.74
CA ALA A 27 16.43 -2.17 5.22
C ALA A 27 17.55 -2.05 6.27
N HIS A 28 17.32 -1.32 7.36
CA HIS A 28 18.40 -0.94 8.29
C HIS A 28 18.15 -1.36 9.75
N ALA A 29 16.90 -1.33 10.20
CA ALA A 29 16.54 -1.50 11.61
C ALA A 29 15.76 -2.80 11.87
N PHE A 30 14.97 -3.26 10.91
CA PHE A 30 14.15 -4.46 11.07
C PHE A 30 15.02 -5.72 11.11
N LYS A 31 14.94 -6.46 12.22
CA LYS A 31 15.72 -7.68 12.49
C LYS A 31 14.82 -8.73 13.14
N PRO A 32 13.99 -9.45 12.36
CA PRO A 32 13.11 -10.47 12.91
C PRO A 32 13.92 -11.66 13.45
N LYS A 33 13.36 -12.36 14.45
CA LYS A 33 13.90 -13.61 14.99
C LYS A 33 13.95 -14.69 13.91
N ASN A 34 12.89 -14.80 13.11
CA ASN A 34 12.86 -15.65 11.93
C ASN A 34 13.17 -14.81 10.67
N PRO A 35 14.31 -15.05 9.98
CA PRO A 35 14.71 -14.30 8.80
C PRO A 35 13.71 -14.35 7.63
N ALA A 36 12.81 -15.33 7.57
CA ALA A 36 11.78 -15.43 6.54
C ALA A 36 10.84 -14.21 6.53
N TYR A 37 10.66 -13.52 7.67
CA TYR A 37 9.82 -12.32 7.74
C TYR A 37 10.46 -11.08 7.13
N ASN A 38 11.77 -11.09 6.85
CA ASN A 38 12.39 -10.03 6.03
C ASN A 38 11.75 -9.97 4.64
N GLU A 39 11.44 -11.12 4.06
CA GLU A 39 10.82 -11.18 2.73
C GLU A 39 9.38 -10.67 2.75
N VAL A 40 8.66 -10.95 3.84
CA VAL A 40 7.30 -10.42 4.05
C VAL A 40 7.34 -8.89 4.19
N TRP A 41 8.28 -8.35 4.97
CA TRP A 41 8.48 -6.90 5.11
C TRP A 41 8.87 -6.25 3.78
N ARG A 42 9.77 -6.88 3.03
CA ARG A 42 10.22 -6.42 1.71
C ARG A 42 9.05 -6.38 0.72
N THR A 43 8.22 -7.42 0.71
CA THR A 43 7.00 -7.47 -0.11
C THR A 43 6.03 -6.36 0.27
N ALA A 44 5.76 -6.17 1.56
CA ALA A 44 4.90 -5.10 2.06
C ALA A 44 5.38 -3.71 1.56
N SER A 45 6.68 -3.47 1.68
CA SER A 45 7.33 -2.21 1.27
C SER A 45 7.33 -1.98 -0.22
N LEU A 46 7.60 -3.02 -1.02
CA LEU A 46 7.53 -2.95 -2.47
C LEU A 46 6.12 -2.53 -2.92
N TYR A 47 5.09 -3.22 -2.43
CA TYR A 47 3.71 -2.92 -2.80
C TYR A 47 3.27 -1.55 -2.30
N HIS A 48 3.66 -1.15 -1.08
CA HIS A 48 3.33 0.17 -0.53
C HIS A 48 3.95 1.27 -1.40
N LEU A 49 5.23 1.15 -1.74
CA LEU A 49 5.94 2.16 -2.54
C LEU A 49 5.41 2.25 -3.97
N VAL A 50 5.24 1.12 -4.67
CA VAL A 50 4.76 1.08 -6.05
C VAL A 50 3.37 1.70 -6.16
N HIS A 51 2.45 1.33 -5.26
CA HIS A 51 1.07 1.81 -5.33
C HIS A 51 0.95 3.25 -4.81
N THR A 52 1.86 3.70 -3.95
CA THR A 52 1.98 5.11 -3.60
C THR A 52 2.45 5.95 -4.79
N ALA A 53 3.44 5.48 -5.56
CA ALA A 53 3.88 6.15 -6.76
C ALA A 53 2.73 6.25 -7.79
N ALA A 54 1.97 5.18 -7.98
CA ALA A 54 0.76 5.19 -8.81
C ALA A 54 -0.31 6.16 -8.29
N LEU A 55 -0.48 6.28 -6.97
CA LEU A 55 -1.47 7.16 -6.34
C LEU A 55 -1.24 8.65 -6.68
N VAL A 56 0.01 9.05 -6.94
CA VAL A 56 0.34 10.41 -7.41
C VAL A 56 -0.39 10.74 -8.73
N ALA A 57 -0.57 9.75 -9.60
CA ALA A 57 -1.26 9.93 -10.89
C ALA A 57 -2.79 9.93 -10.78
N ALA A 58 -3.36 9.60 -9.61
CA ALA A 58 -4.82 9.51 -9.44
C ALA A 58 -5.60 10.75 -9.93
N PRO A 59 -5.18 12.00 -9.67
CA PRO A 59 -5.88 13.20 -10.15
C PRO A 59 -6.00 13.29 -11.67
N MET A 60 -5.13 12.61 -12.42
CA MET A 60 -5.08 12.63 -13.89
C MET A 60 -5.96 11.54 -14.52
N THR A 61 -6.50 10.62 -13.73
CA THR A 61 -7.35 9.53 -14.22
C THR A 61 -8.77 10.01 -14.49
N LYS A 62 -9.53 9.26 -15.30
CA LYS A 62 -10.95 9.56 -15.58
C LYS A 62 -11.83 9.52 -14.33
N TYR A 63 -11.53 8.62 -13.39
CA TYR A 63 -12.23 8.46 -12.12
C TYR A 63 -11.27 8.53 -10.91
N PRO A 64 -10.75 9.72 -10.54
CA PRO A 64 -9.72 9.87 -9.51
C PRO A 64 -10.08 9.26 -8.17
N ASN A 65 -11.35 9.39 -7.75
CA ASN A 65 -11.80 8.91 -6.44
C ASN A 65 -11.90 7.39 -6.37
N LEU A 66 -12.25 6.74 -7.49
CA LEU A 66 -12.31 5.30 -7.58
C LEU A 66 -10.89 4.72 -7.58
N PHE A 67 -10.05 5.20 -8.48
CA PHE A 67 -8.66 4.74 -8.60
C PHE A 67 -7.86 5.00 -7.32
N GLY A 68 -7.88 6.23 -6.81
CA GLY A 68 -7.16 6.60 -5.61
C GLY A 68 -7.69 5.91 -4.35
N GLY A 69 -9.01 5.74 -4.24
CA GLY A 69 -9.64 5.05 -3.13
C GLY A 69 -9.28 3.57 -3.06
N LEU A 70 -9.30 2.89 -4.22
CA LEU A 70 -8.91 1.48 -4.32
C LEU A 70 -7.42 1.27 -4.04
N LEU A 71 -6.53 2.12 -4.57
CA LEU A 71 -5.10 2.07 -4.25
C LEU A 71 -4.85 2.29 -2.76
N THR A 72 -5.48 3.29 -2.15
CA THR A 72 -5.31 3.58 -0.72
C THR A 72 -5.81 2.41 0.14
N THR A 73 -6.97 1.86 -0.20
CA THR A 73 -7.54 0.68 0.47
C THR A 73 -6.59 -0.51 0.34
N GLY A 74 -6.04 -0.75 -0.86
CA GLY A 74 -5.07 -1.80 -1.10
C GLY A 74 -3.79 -1.62 -0.27
N ILE A 75 -3.24 -0.40 -0.18
CA ILE A 75 -2.05 -0.11 0.63
C ILE A 75 -2.31 -0.45 2.10
N LEU A 76 -3.42 0.02 2.67
CA LEU A 76 -3.74 -0.22 4.07
C LEU A 76 -4.01 -1.72 4.34
N ALA A 77 -4.82 -2.36 3.50
CA ALA A 77 -5.26 -3.74 3.71
C ALA A 77 -4.19 -4.78 3.35
N PHE A 78 -3.43 -4.59 2.26
CA PHE A 78 -2.37 -5.51 1.84
C PHE A 78 -1.06 -5.20 2.56
N SER A 79 -0.45 -4.04 2.29
CA SER A 79 0.86 -3.71 2.85
C SER A 79 0.81 -3.56 4.37
N GLY A 80 -0.22 -2.90 4.91
CA GLY A 80 -0.41 -2.81 6.37
C GLY A 80 -0.48 -4.18 7.04
N THR A 81 -1.25 -5.12 6.47
CA THR A 81 -1.33 -6.49 7.00
C THR A 81 -0.01 -7.25 6.87
N CYS A 82 0.71 -7.10 5.75
CA CYS A 82 2.01 -7.76 5.60
C CYS A 82 3.05 -7.20 6.58
N TYR A 83 3.01 -5.89 6.88
CA TYR A 83 3.84 -5.30 7.92
C TYR A 83 3.52 -5.83 9.31
N THR A 84 2.23 -5.97 9.67
CA THR A 84 1.85 -6.54 10.97
C THR A 84 2.26 -8.01 11.08
N VAL A 85 2.07 -8.81 10.04
CA VAL A 85 2.53 -10.21 9.97
C VAL A 85 4.04 -10.30 10.14
N ALA A 86 4.80 -9.44 9.46
CA ALA A 86 6.26 -9.42 9.57
C ALA A 86 6.73 -8.98 10.96
N TYR A 87 6.11 -7.94 11.52
CA TYR A 87 6.47 -7.38 12.83
C TYR A 87 6.16 -8.33 13.99
N LEU A 88 4.98 -8.96 13.96
CA LEU A 88 4.56 -9.91 15.00
C LEU A 88 5.11 -11.32 14.78
N GLU A 89 5.71 -11.57 13.62
CA GLU A 89 6.18 -12.89 13.19
C GLU A 89 5.07 -13.97 13.24
N ASP A 90 3.84 -13.57 12.94
CA ASP A 90 2.66 -14.43 12.97
C ASP A 90 1.77 -14.24 11.73
N ARG A 91 1.59 -15.31 10.96
CA ARG A 91 0.78 -15.33 9.74
C ARG A 91 -0.73 -15.35 10.00
N SER A 92 -1.18 -15.58 11.24
CA SER A 92 -2.60 -15.58 11.59
C SER A 92 -3.29 -14.24 11.29
N TYR A 93 -2.53 -13.14 11.35
CA TYR A 93 -2.98 -11.78 11.01
C TYR A 93 -3.13 -11.55 9.49
N GLY A 94 -2.68 -12.48 8.65
CA GLY A 94 -2.64 -12.33 7.18
C GLY A 94 -3.99 -12.35 6.46
N LYS A 95 -5.11 -12.55 7.16
CA LYS A 95 -6.45 -12.76 6.56
C LYS A 95 -6.97 -11.57 5.74
N VAL A 96 -6.52 -10.36 6.05
CA VAL A 96 -6.98 -9.13 5.39
C VAL A 96 -6.20 -8.86 4.08
N ALA A 97 -5.00 -9.40 3.93
CA ALA A 97 -4.14 -9.12 2.78
C ALA A 97 -4.78 -9.46 1.41
N PRO A 98 -5.48 -10.60 1.22
CA PRO A 98 -6.11 -10.91 -0.07
C PRO A 98 -7.11 -9.85 -0.53
N PHE A 99 -7.89 -9.27 0.38
CA PHE A 99 -8.83 -8.19 0.06
C PHE A 99 -8.11 -6.93 -0.43
N GLY A 100 -6.96 -6.60 0.16
CA GLY A 100 -6.12 -5.52 -0.34
C GLY A 100 -5.54 -5.80 -1.72
N GLY A 101 -5.15 -7.05 -2.00
CA GLY A 101 -4.74 -7.48 -3.33
C GLY A 101 -5.84 -7.31 -4.38
N PHE A 102 -7.08 -7.71 -4.06
CA PHE A 102 -8.23 -7.47 -4.94
C PHE A 102 -8.52 -5.97 -5.14
N ALA A 103 -8.34 -5.15 -4.10
CA ALA A 103 -8.47 -3.70 -4.24
C ALA A 103 -7.44 -3.12 -5.22
N PHE A 104 -6.18 -3.59 -5.18
CA PHE A 104 -5.18 -3.21 -6.18
C PHE A 104 -5.57 -3.64 -7.59
N ILE A 105 -6.00 -4.88 -7.77
CA ILE A 105 -6.47 -5.38 -9.09
C ILE A 105 -7.62 -4.50 -9.60
N ALA A 106 -8.61 -4.21 -8.76
CA ALA A 106 -9.74 -3.37 -9.11
C ALA A 106 -9.31 -1.93 -9.44
N ALA A 107 -8.31 -1.38 -8.72
CA ALA A 107 -7.77 -0.05 -9.01
C ALA A 107 -7.24 -0.01 -10.45
N TRP A 108 -6.35 -0.94 -10.82
CA TRP A 108 -5.80 -1.01 -12.17
C TRP A 108 -6.87 -1.29 -13.23
N ALA A 109 -7.80 -2.20 -12.95
CA ALA A 109 -8.91 -2.49 -13.86
C ALA A 109 -9.83 -1.27 -14.08
N SER A 110 -9.99 -0.39 -13.09
CA SER A 110 -10.80 0.82 -13.22
C SER A 110 -10.26 1.81 -14.27
N LEU A 111 -8.98 1.69 -14.65
CA LEU A 111 -8.37 2.51 -15.72
C LEU A 111 -8.79 2.08 -17.13
N LEU A 112 -9.43 0.92 -17.28
CA LEU A 112 -9.89 0.42 -18.59
C LEU A 112 -11.15 1.14 -19.10
N PHE A 113 -11.80 1.97 -18.28
CA PHE A 113 -13.11 2.60 -18.54
C PHE A 113 -13.11 4.10 -18.27
#